data_AF-A0A1L5KXW5-F1
#
_entry.id   AF-A0A1L5KXW5-F1
#
_cell.length_a   1.000
_cell.length_b   1.000
_cell.length_c   1.000
_cell.angle_alpha   90.00
_cell.angle_beta   90.00
_cell.angle_gamma   90.00
#
_symmetry.space_group_name_H-M   'P 1'
#
loop_
_entity.id
_entity.type
_entity.pdbx_description
1 polymer ?
#
loop_
_entity_poly.entity_id
_entity_poly.type
_entity_poly.pdbx_seq_one_letter_code
_entity_poly.pdbx_strand_id
1 'polypeptide(L)'
;AAEADFRRINGLGEQDRIPPKLRGAYNAIAKKDEIKRRATRRSRDVLDRALNSAASIYRDIAVLQNNAEDAVGLINMENRTAIAELSARLSRQEVVDRLEAITVARKRLLGNGNPMLVFEALFCALIPGRL
;
A
#
# COMPACT_ATOMS: atom_id res chain seq x y z
N ALA A 1 -14.30 0.92 -21.63
CA ALA A 1 -15.30 2.00 -21.49
C ALA A 1 -14.95 3.16 -22.41
N ALA A 2 -13.91 3.95 -22.12
CA ALA A 2 -13.58 5.14 -22.92
C ALA A 2 -13.29 4.87 -24.41
N GLU A 3 -12.60 3.77 -24.75
CA GLU A 3 -12.36 3.38 -26.16
C GLU A 3 -13.65 2.94 -26.88
N ALA A 4 -14.51 2.19 -26.20
CA ALA A 4 -15.80 1.76 -26.73
C ALA A 4 -16.76 2.96 -26.92
N ASP A 5 -16.76 3.89 -25.96
CA ASP A 5 -17.50 5.15 -26.05
C ASP A 5 -16.99 6.04 -27.19
N PHE A 6 -15.66 6.12 -27.38
CA PHE A 6 -15.08 6.83 -28.51
C PHE A 6 -15.53 6.24 -29.84
N ARG A 7 -15.49 4.90 -29.99
CA ARG A 7 -15.97 4.22 -31.20
C ARG A 7 -17.44 4.51 -31.46
N ARG A 8 -18.29 4.37 -30.44
CA ARG A 8 -19.73 4.65 -30.51
C ARG A 8 -20.04 6.09 -30.93
N ILE A 9 -19.40 7.10 -30.32
CA ILE A 9 -19.62 8.52 -30.65
C ILE A 9 -19.18 8.85 -32.08
N ASN A 10 -18.18 8.14 -32.61
CA ASN A 10 -17.67 8.34 -33.97
C ASN A 10 -18.31 7.38 -35.00
N GLY A 11 -19.37 6.64 -34.64
CA GLY A 11 -20.06 5.73 -35.55
C GLY A 11 -19.24 4.51 -35.99
N LEU A 12 -18.27 4.09 -35.18
CA LEU A 12 -17.39 2.96 -35.44
C LEU A 12 -17.89 1.72 -34.67
N GLY A 13 -17.91 0.57 -35.34
CA GLY A 13 -18.08 -0.74 -34.72
C GLY A 13 -16.85 -1.19 -33.92
N GLU A 14 -16.99 -2.29 -33.18
CA GLU A 14 -15.91 -2.84 -32.34
C GLU A 14 -14.67 -3.23 -33.17
N GLN A 15 -14.88 -3.77 -34.37
CA GLN A 15 -13.83 -4.25 -35.26
C GLN A 15 -13.45 -3.27 -36.37
N ASP A 16 -14.11 -2.11 -36.44
CA ASP A 16 -13.83 -1.13 -37.47
C ASP A 16 -12.44 -0.53 -37.31
N ARG A 17 -11.76 -0.33 -38.44
CA ARG A 17 -10.47 0.33 -38.47
C ARG A 17 -10.64 1.81 -38.12
N ILE A 18 -9.88 2.28 -37.13
CA ILE A 18 -9.87 3.71 -36.75
C ILE A 18 -9.37 4.56 -37.94
N PRO A 19 -10.18 5.50 -38.46
CA PRO A 19 -9.78 6.38 -39.55
C PRO A 19 -8.52 7.20 -39.21
N PRO A 20 -7.64 7.51 -40.19
CA PRO A 20 -6.40 8.26 -39.94
C PRO A 20 -6.58 9.58 -39.19
N LYS A 21 -7.67 10.31 -39.45
CA LYS A 21 -8.01 11.59 -38.81
C LYS A 21 -8.36 11.45 -37.32
N LEU A 22 -8.87 10.28 -36.89
CA LEU A 22 -9.31 10.03 -35.51
C LEU A 22 -8.27 9.28 -34.66
N ARG A 23 -7.27 8.68 -35.30
CA ARG A 23 -6.25 7.84 -34.66
C ARG A 23 -5.44 8.55 -33.57
N GLY A 24 -5.13 9.84 -33.75
CA GLY A 24 -4.46 10.63 -32.71
C GLY A 24 -5.30 10.76 -31.43
N ALA A 25 -6.59 11.07 -31.58
CA ALA A 25 -7.52 11.18 -30.47
C ALA A 25 -7.78 9.83 -29.79
N TYR A 26 -7.93 8.75 -30.57
CA TYR A 26 -8.07 7.39 -30.04
C TYR A 26 -6.86 6.97 -29.19
N ASN A 27 -5.64 7.16 -29.71
CA ASN A 27 -4.41 6.83 -28.98
C ASN A 27 -4.23 7.68 -27.71
N ALA A 28 -4.67 8.93 -27.73
CA ALA A 28 -4.62 9.80 -26.54
C ALA A 28 -5.50 9.26 -25.40
N ILE A 29 -6.65 8.64 -25.71
CA ILE A 29 -7.53 8.01 -24.72
C ILE A 29 -6.83 6.80 -24.08
N ALA A 30 -6.31 5.89 -24.92
CA ALA A 30 -5.59 4.71 -24.43
C ALA A 30 -4.41 5.10 -23.52
N LYS A 31 -3.62 6.09 -23.95
CA LYS A 31 -2.49 6.61 -23.16
C LYS A 31 -2.94 7.23 -21.83
N LYS A 32 -4.04 7.98 -21.82
CA LYS A 32 -4.60 8.58 -20.60
C LYS A 32 -5.00 7.50 -19.59
N ASP A 33 -5.65 6.44 -20.05
CA ASP A 33 -6.05 5.31 -19.18
C ASP A 33 -4.84 4.55 -18.63
N GLU A 34 -3.81 4.34 -19.45
CA GLU A 34 -2.55 3.74 -18.99
C GLU A 34 -1.85 4.60 -17.93
N ILE A 35 -1.74 5.91 -18.16
CA ILE A 35 -1.17 6.87 -17.20
C ILE A 35 -1.94 6.80 -15.88
N LYS A 36 -3.27 6.79 -15.93
CA LYS A 36 -4.12 6.70 -14.73
C LYS A 36 -3.86 5.41 -13.96
N ARG A 37 -3.84 4.26 -14.65
CA ARG A 37 -3.53 2.96 -14.01
C ARG A 37 -2.14 2.93 -13.39
N ARG A 38 -1.13 3.47 -14.09
CA ARG A 38 0.24 3.55 -13.59
C ARG A 38 0.35 4.46 -12.37
N ALA A 39 -0.33 5.61 -12.38
CA ALA A 39 -0.39 6.50 -11.24
C ALA A 39 -1.01 5.81 -10.02
N THR A 40 -2.15 5.13 -10.19
CA THR A 40 -2.79 4.37 -9.11
C THR A 40 -1.88 3.27 -8.55
N ARG A 41 -1.23 2.48 -9.41
CA ARG A 41 -0.27 1.45 -8.96
C ARG A 41 0.89 2.06 -8.19
N ARG A 42 1.51 3.10 -8.74
CA ARG A 42 2.63 3.80 -8.08
C ARG A 42 2.25 4.29 -6.68
N SER A 43 1.08 4.91 -6.54
CA SER A 43 0.60 5.35 -5.23
C SER A 43 0.43 4.18 -4.27
N ARG A 44 -0.14 3.05 -4.72
CA ARG A 44 -0.29 1.85 -3.89
C ARG A 44 1.04 1.23 -3.51
N ASP A 45 2.01 1.15 -4.42
CA ASP A 45 3.33 0.60 -4.13
C ASP A 45 4.07 1.42 -3.08
N VAL A 46 3.94 2.76 -3.13
CA VAL A 46 4.50 3.65 -2.10
C VAL A 46 3.86 3.39 -0.74
N LEU A 47 2.54 3.22 -0.69
CA LEU A 47 1.82 2.93 0.55
C LEU A 47 2.14 1.52 1.09
N ASP A 48 2.26 0.50 0.24
CA ASP A 48 2.67 -0.85 0.64
C ASP A 48 4.08 -0.85 1.22
N ARG A 49 5.00 -0.09 0.62
CA ARG A 49 6.35 0.10 1.16
C ARG A 49 6.33 0.77 2.53
N ALA A 50 5.49 1.78 2.73
CA ALA A 50 5.33 2.42 4.04
C ALA A 50 4.80 1.46 5.10
N LEU A 51 3.84 0.58 4.75
CA LEU A 51 3.37 -0.48 5.64
C LEU A 51 4.48 -1.48 5.99
N ASN A 52 5.32 -1.84 5.01
CA ASN A 52 6.45 -2.73 5.24
C ASN A 52 7.51 -2.09 6.16
N SER A 53 7.76 -0.78 6.02
CA SER A 53 8.62 -0.02 6.93
C SER A 53 8.01 0.08 8.34
N ALA A 54 6.70 0.25 8.47
CA ALA A 54 6.06 0.21 9.79
C ALA A 54 6.18 -1.19 10.43
N ALA A 55 6.02 -2.26 9.65
CA ALA A 55 6.18 -3.64 10.13
C ALA A 55 7.61 -3.93 10.62
N SER A 56 8.64 -3.37 9.97
CA SER A 56 10.03 -3.60 10.40
C SER A 56 10.30 -3.06 11.80
N ILE A 57 9.66 -1.95 12.19
CA ILE A 57 9.75 -1.38 13.55
C ILE A 57 9.21 -2.39 14.58
N TYR A 58 8.01 -2.92 14.36
CA TYR A 58 7.40 -3.90 15.28
C TYR A 58 8.15 -5.24 15.28
N ARG A 59 8.76 -5.63 14.15
CA ARG A 59 9.66 -6.78 14.09
C ARG A 59 10.89 -6.56 14.98
N ASP A 60 11.53 -5.40 14.90
CA ASP A 60 12.71 -5.10 15.71
C ASP A 60 12.35 -5.03 17.20
N ILE A 61 11.17 -4.51 17.56
CA ILE A 61 10.63 -4.62 18.92
C ILE A 61 10.52 -6.09 19.34
N ALA A 62 9.93 -6.94 18.49
CA ALA A 62 9.81 -8.37 18.81
C ALA A 62 11.18 -9.04 18.98
N VAL A 63 12.20 -8.64 18.21
CA VAL A 63 13.58 -9.12 18.37
C VAL A 63 14.13 -8.73 19.74
N LEU A 64 13.99 -7.46 20.14
CA LEU A 64 14.42 -6.98 21.45
C LEU A 64 13.69 -7.69 22.60
N GLN A 65 12.36 -7.80 22.52
CA GLN A 65 11.55 -8.44 23.57
C GLN A 65 11.83 -9.93 23.73
N ASN A 66 12.41 -10.59 22.72
CA ASN A 66 12.81 -12.00 22.77
C ASN A 66 14.32 -12.20 22.93
N ASN A 67 15.10 -11.14 23.21
CA ASN A 67 16.56 -11.19 23.35
C ASN A 67 17.26 -11.85 22.14
N ALA A 68 16.76 -11.60 20.93
CA ALA A 68 17.23 -12.24 19.70
C ALA A 68 18.15 -11.34 18.84
N GLU A 69 18.57 -10.19 19.36
CA GLU A 69 19.38 -9.21 18.62
C GLU A 69 20.67 -9.83 18.07
N ASP A 70 21.36 -10.65 18.88
CA ASP A 70 22.60 -11.33 18.46
C ASP A 70 22.40 -12.35 17.33
N ALA A 71 21.20 -12.92 17.23
CA ALA A 71 20.90 -13.97 16.26
C ALA A 71 20.43 -13.42 14.91
N VAL A 72 19.65 -12.34 14.90
CA VAL A 72 18.97 -11.85 13.69
C VAL A 72 19.14 -10.37 13.41
N GLY A 73 19.83 -9.63 14.29
CA GLY A 73 20.06 -8.18 14.20
C GLY A 73 18.78 -7.34 14.25
N LEU A 74 18.93 -6.01 14.27
CA LEU A 74 17.83 -5.07 14.02
C LEU A 74 17.94 -4.52 12.59
N ILE A 75 16.79 -4.22 11.99
CA ILE A 75 16.71 -3.63 10.65
C ILE A 75 16.97 -2.12 10.74
N ASN A 76 16.38 -1.44 11.72
CA ASN A 76 16.38 0.02 11.84
C ASN A 76 17.40 0.48 12.91
N MET A 77 18.66 0.10 12.73
CA MET A 77 19.75 0.33 13.70
C MET A 77 19.92 1.80 14.10
N GLU A 78 19.73 2.72 13.15
CA GLU A 78 19.79 4.16 13.38
C GLU A 78 18.69 4.68 14.33
N ASN A 79 17.61 3.91 14.50
CA ASN A 79 16.48 4.22 15.37
C ASN A 79 16.45 3.34 16.64
N ARG A 80 17.53 2.60 16.93
CA ARG A 80 17.57 1.60 18.02
C ARG A 80 17.07 2.13 19.36
N THR A 81 17.48 3.34 19.75
CA THR A 81 17.05 3.95 21.03
C THR A 81 15.53 4.11 21.10
N ALA A 82 14.92 4.70 20.07
CA ALA A 82 13.47 4.90 20.01
C ALA A 82 12.71 3.56 19.97
N ILE A 83 13.25 2.57 19.27
CA ILE A 83 12.68 1.21 19.21
C ILE A 83 12.74 0.53 20.58
N ALA A 84 13.86 0.65 21.30
CA ALA A 84 14.01 0.10 22.65
C ALA A 84 13.04 0.77 23.64
N GLU A 85 12.87 2.09 23.56
CA GLU A 85 11.88 2.82 24.38
C GLU A 85 10.44 2.37 24.09
N LEU A 86 10.08 2.22 22.82
CA LEU A 86 8.75 1.74 22.45
C LEU A 86 8.55 0.27 22.86
N SER A 87 9.57 -0.56 22.72
CA SER A 87 9.59 -1.95 23.16
C SER A 87 9.30 -2.11 24.65
N ALA A 88 9.75 -1.16 25.48
CA ALA A 88 9.50 -1.17 26.92
C ALA A 88 8.07 -0.77 27.30
N ARG A 89 7.33 -0.12 26.41
CA ARG A 89 5.95 0.37 26.64
C ARG A 89 4.87 -0.56 26.14
N LEU A 90 5.23 -1.55 25.31
CA LEU A 90 4.29 -2.50 24.72
C LEU A 90 4.50 -3.89 25.32
N SER A 91 3.42 -4.61 25.57
CA SER A 91 3.49 -6.05 25.81
C SER A 91 3.84 -6.82 24.53
N ARG A 92 4.28 -8.08 24.67
CA ARG A 92 4.53 -8.94 23.50
C ARG A 92 3.27 -9.17 22.67
N GLN A 93 2.12 -9.35 23.33
CA GLN A 93 0.84 -9.54 22.64
C GLN A 93 0.47 -8.30 21.83
N GLU A 94 0.60 -7.12 22.42
CA GLU A 94 0.36 -5.85 21.74
C GLU A 94 1.22 -5.61 20.48
N VAL A 95 2.44 -6.16 20.45
CA VAL A 95 3.31 -6.10 19.28
C VAL A 95 2.81 -7.04 18.18
N VAL A 96 2.38 -8.25 18.55
CA VAL A 96 1.77 -9.22 17.63
C VAL A 96 0.48 -8.64 17.02
N ASP A 97 -0.41 -8.09 17.85
CA ASP A 97 -1.68 -7.51 17.39
C ASP A 97 -1.46 -6.37 16.38
N ARG A 98 -0.42 -5.54 16.60
CA ARG A 98 -0.05 -4.45 15.68
C ARG A 98 0.54 -4.98 14.37
N LEU A 99 1.36 -6.04 14.40
CA LEU A 99 1.84 -6.72 13.20
C LEU A 99 0.69 -7.35 12.39
N GLU A 100 -0.29 -7.93 13.07
CA GLU A 100 -1.51 -8.45 12.44
C GLU A 100 -2.34 -7.31 11.80
N ALA A 101 -2.52 -6.19 12.51
CA ALA A 101 -3.22 -5.02 11.98
C ALA A 101 -2.55 -4.48 10.71
N ILE A 102 -1.21 -4.42 10.66
CA ILE A 102 -0.46 -4.04 9.46
C ILE A 102 -0.68 -5.06 8.34
N THR A 103 -0.68 -6.35 8.65
CA THR A 103 -0.92 -7.43 7.67
C THR A 103 -2.32 -7.33 7.06
N VAL A 104 -3.33 -7.04 7.88
CA VAL A 104 -4.71 -6.79 7.42
C VAL A 104 -4.77 -5.54 6.53
N ALA A 105 -4.13 -4.44 6.92
CA ALA A 105 -4.06 -3.23 6.11
C ALA A 105 -3.42 -3.50 4.74
N ARG A 106 -2.32 -4.26 4.71
CA ARG A 106 -1.62 -4.66 3.49
C ARG A 106 -2.52 -5.49 2.57
N LYS A 107 -3.21 -6.50 3.12
CA LYS A 107 -4.18 -7.32 2.37
C LYS A 107 -5.30 -6.47 1.76
N ARG A 108 -5.85 -5.52 2.52
CA ARG A 108 -6.90 -4.61 2.04
C ARG A 108 -6.39 -3.69 0.92
N LEU A 109 -5.17 -3.14 1.07
CA LEU A 109 -4.58 -2.27 0.06
C LEU A 109 -4.34 -3.00 -1.27
N LEU A 110 -3.78 -4.22 -1.22
CA LEU A 110 -3.59 -5.09 -2.38
C LEU A 110 -4.92 -5.57 -2.98
N GLY A 111 -5.93 -5.76 -2.13
CA GLY A 111 -7.31 -6.10 -2.51
C GLY A 111 -8.13 -4.94 -3.07
N ASN A 112 -7.50 -3.87 -3.57
CA ASN A 112 -8.15 -2.66 -4.09
C ASN A 112 -9.01 -1.86 -3.08
N GLY A 113 -8.78 -2.03 -1.78
CA GLY A 113 -9.42 -1.22 -0.74
C GLY A 113 -9.14 0.28 -0.90
N ASN A 114 -10.04 1.12 -0.38
CA ASN A 114 -9.84 2.57 -0.33
C ASN A 114 -8.64 2.88 0.59
N PRO A 115 -7.54 3.46 0.09
CA PRO A 115 -6.36 3.70 0.90
C PRO A 115 -6.62 4.55 2.15
N MET A 116 -7.47 5.57 2.07
CA MET A 116 -7.76 6.43 3.21
C MET A 116 -8.36 5.63 4.37
N LEU A 117 -9.43 4.88 4.09
CA LEU A 117 -10.11 4.04 5.09
C LEU A 117 -9.21 2.93 5.63
N VAL A 118 -8.33 2.37 4.80
CA VAL A 118 -7.37 1.35 5.22
C VAL A 118 -6.40 1.90 6.27
N PHE A 119 -5.84 3.09 6.02
CA PHE A 119 -4.92 3.72 6.94
C PHE A 119 -5.61 4.28 8.19
N GLU A 120 -6.82 4.83 8.08
CA GLU A 120 -7.62 5.23 9.25
C GLU A 120 -7.88 4.04 10.18
N ALA A 121 -8.30 2.90 9.64
CA ALA A 121 -8.51 1.69 10.41
C ALA A 121 -7.21 1.18 11.05
N LEU A 122 -6.10 1.19 10.31
CA LEU A 122 -4.78 0.83 10.84
C LEU A 122 -4.39 1.74 12.00
N PHE A 123 -4.45 3.06 11.82
CA PHE A 123 -4.06 4.01 12.86
C PHE A 123 -4.94 3.88 14.10
N CYS A 124 -6.22 3.60 13.96
CA CYS A 124 -7.08 3.30 15.12
C CYS A 124 -6.58 2.11 15.94
N ALA A 125 -6.02 1.08 15.29
CA ALA A 125 -5.45 -0.10 15.94
C ALA A 125 -4.05 0.14 16.53
N LEU A 126 -3.30 1.14 16.04
CA LEU A 126 -1.97 1.47 16.56
C LEU A 126 -2.00 2.41 17.77
N ILE A 127 -3.12 3.07 18.05
CA ILE A 127 -3.29 3.96 19.20
C ILE A 127 -3.07 3.18 20.52
N PRO A 128 -2.15 3.63 21.40
CA PRO A 128 -1.94 3.01 22.70
C PRO A 128 -3.21 3.00 23.57
N GLY A 129 -3.45 1.90 24.29
CA GLY A 129 -4.55 1.79 25.27
C GLY A 129 -5.92 1.42 24.70
N ARG A 130 -5.99 0.92 23.45
CA ARG A 130 -7.25 0.49 22.81
C ARG A 130 -7.42 -1.02 22.60
N LEU A 131 -6.51 -1.84 23.14
CA LEU A 131 -6.62 -3.30 23.18
C LEU A 131 -6.18 -3.80 24.56
#